data_AF-A0A954AW68-F1
#
_entry.id   AF-A0A954AW68-F1
#
_cell.length_a   1.000
_cell.length_b   1.000
_cell.length_c   1.000
_cell.angle_alpha   90.00
_cell.angle_beta   90.00
_cell.angle_gamma   90.00
#
_symmetry.space_group_name_H-M   'P 1'
#
loop_
_entity.id
_entity.type
_entity.pdbx_description
1 polymer ?
#
loop_
_entity_poly.entity_id
_entity_poly.type
_entity_poly.pdbx_seq_one_letter_code
_entity_poly.pdbx_strand_id
1 'polypeptide(L)'
;KDNPNIGVGPRVHTLRTDRWRLSILSNVAWGELYDLENDPGEFLNLWDNPEHFTVRASMIERLARAEIDGVDRMPFPTGLA
;
A
#
# COMPACT_ATOMS: atom_id res chain seq x y z
N LYS A 1 -29.25 -9.62 -13.44
CA LYS A 1 -28.65 -8.26 -13.49
C LYS A 1 -27.30 -8.42 -12.82
N ASP A 2 -26.38 -9.00 -13.58
CA ASP A 2 -25.17 -9.64 -13.07
C ASP A 2 -24.03 -8.65 -13.25
N ASN A 3 -23.65 -8.01 -12.15
CA ASN A 3 -22.45 -7.18 -12.11
C ASN A 3 -21.28 -8.11 -11.75
N PRO A 4 -20.30 -8.37 -12.64
CA PRO A 4 -19.22 -9.33 -12.42
C PRO A 4 -18.24 -8.96 -11.30
N ASN A 5 -18.45 -7.84 -10.59
CA ASN A 5 -17.60 -7.35 -9.51
C ASN A 5 -18.13 -7.62 -8.09
N ILE A 6 -19.20 -8.40 -7.93
CA ILE A 6 -19.75 -8.74 -6.61
C ILE A 6 -19.12 -10.07 -6.16
N GLY A 7 -17.92 -10.03 -5.56
CA GLY A 7 -17.35 -11.26 -4.99
C GLY A 7 -15.95 -11.16 -4.41
N VAL A 8 -15.14 -10.18 -4.84
CA VAL A 8 -13.78 -9.99 -4.31
C VAL A 8 -13.73 -8.61 -3.68
N GLY A 9 -13.55 -8.55 -2.36
CA GLY A 9 -13.30 -7.28 -1.66
C GLY A 9 -12.11 -6.55 -2.29
N PRO A 10 -12.01 -5.22 -2.12
CA PRO A 10 -10.91 -4.45 -2.70
C PRO A 10 -9.58 -5.06 -2.25
N ARG A 11 -8.67 -5.33 -3.19
CA ARG A 11 -7.32 -5.76 -2.86
C ARG A 11 -6.58 -4.56 -2.30
N VAL A 12 -6.19 -4.64 -1.03
CA VAL A 12 -5.49 -3.56 -0.32
C VAL A 12 -4.13 -4.03 0.10
N HIS A 13 -3.12 -3.18 -0.10
CA HIS A 13 -1.76 -3.37 0.40
C HIS A 13 -1.46 -2.27 1.41
N THR A 14 -0.98 -2.66 2.59
CA THR A 14 -0.76 -1.74 3.71
C THR A 14 0.66 -1.86 4.23
N LEU A 15 1.33 -0.72 4.40
CA LEU A 15 2.60 -0.61 5.10
C LEU A 15 2.40 0.16 6.40
N ARG A 16 2.82 -0.42 7.52
CA ARG A 16 2.82 0.24 8.83
C ARG A 16 4.24 0.33 9.37
N THR A 17 4.55 1.49 9.92
CA THR A 17 5.84 1.83 10.53
C THR A 17 5.56 2.42 11.92
N ASP A 18 6.59 2.82 12.67
CA ASP A 18 6.39 3.44 13.98
C ASP A 18 5.58 4.73 13.92
N ARG A 19 5.81 5.55 12.88
CA ARG A 19 5.17 6.87 12.73
C ARG A 19 4.08 6.92 11.66
N TRP A 20 4.10 6.05 10.66
CA TRP A 20 3.20 6.18 9.50
C TRP A 20 2.49 4.86 9.18
N ARG A 21 1.22 4.97 8.80
CA ARG A 21 0.49 3.90 8.09
C ARG A 21 0.08 4.40 6.71
N LEU A 22 0.29 3.56 5.70
CA LEU A 22 -0.15 3.76 4.33
C LEU A 22 -0.99 2.57 3.89
N SER A 23 -2.16 2.78 3.29
CA SER A 23 -2.90 1.75 2.55
C SER A 23 -3.14 2.18 1.10
N ILE A 24 -2.86 1.29 0.14
CA ILE A 24 -3.18 1.47 -1.27
C ILE A 24 -4.24 0.45 -1.66
N LEU A 25 -5.34 0.94 -2.24
CA LEU A 25 -6.44 0.12 -2.73
C LEU A 25 -6.30 -0.09 -4.24
N SER A 26 -6.42 -1.32 -4.68
CA SER A 26 -6.40 -1.65 -6.11
C SER A 26 -7.62 -1.08 -6.82
N ASN A 27 -7.44 -0.68 -8.08
CA ASN A 27 -8.49 -0.20 -9.00
C ASN A 27 -9.18 1.11 -8.59
N VAL A 28 -8.58 1.87 -7.67
CA VAL A 28 -9.04 3.22 -7.30
C VAL A 28 -7.85 4.17 -7.18
N ALA A 29 -8.09 5.47 -7.38
CA ALA A 29 -7.05 6.50 -7.32
C ALA A 29 -6.82 7.08 -5.90
N TRP A 30 -7.70 6.75 -4.95
CA TRP A 30 -7.60 7.20 -3.57
C TRP A 30 -6.93 6.13 -2.70
N GLY A 31 -6.43 6.55 -1.54
CA GLY A 31 -5.78 5.68 -0.57
C GLY A 31 -5.85 6.27 0.83
N GLU A 32 -5.05 5.71 1.73
CA GLU A 32 -4.98 6.11 3.13
C GLU A 32 -3.54 6.44 3.52
N LEU A 33 -3.35 7.56 4.21
CA LEU A 33 -2.08 7.91 4.85
C LEU A 33 -2.39 8.52 6.23
N TYR A 34 -1.81 7.94 7.30
CA TYR A 34 -2.00 8.39 8.67
C TYR A 34 -0.65 8.64 9.36
N ASP A 35 -0.53 9.77 10.07
CA ASP A 35 0.57 10.06 10.99
C ASP A 35 0.20 9.48 12.37
N LEU A 36 0.76 8.34 12.73
CA LEU A 36 0.49 7.63 14.00
C LEU A 36 1.10 8.33 15.22
N GLU A 37 2.05 9.24 15.03
CA GLU A 37 2.65 10.03 16.12
C GLU A 37 1.72 11.17 16.52
N ASN A 38 1.16 11.88 15.54
CA ASN A 38 0.27 13.01 15.76
C ASN A 38 -1.21 12.60 15.86
N ASP A 39 -1.57 11.48 15.25
CA ASP A 39 -2.92 10.93 15.20
C ASP A 39 -2.90 9.39 15.40
N PRO A 40 -2.64 8.93 16.63
CA PRO A 40 -2.61 7.50 16.96
C PRO A 40 -3.97 6.80 16.77
N GLY A 41 -5.06 7.57 16.66
CA GLY A 41 -6.40 7.07 16.40
C GLY A 41 -6.78 7.00 14.92
N GLU A 42 -5.89 7.44 14.01
CA GLU A 42 -6.08 7.34 12.56
C GLU A 42 -7.37 8.04 12.07
N PHE A 43 -7.71 9.17 12.69
CA PHE A 43 -8.91 9.94 12.38
C PHE A 43 -8.75 10.83 11.12
N LEU A 44 -7.53 11.29 10.83
CA LEU A 44 -7.25 12.23 9.74
C LEU A 44 -6.48 11.55 8.60
N ASN A 45 -7.18 11.25 7.51
CA ASN A 45 -6.54 10.75 6.30
C ASN A 45 -5.81 11.89 5.57
N LEU A 46 -4.49 11.78 5.48
CA LEU A 46 -3.58 12.74 4.86
C LEU A 46 -3.27 12.42 3.38
N TRP A 47 -3.92 11.41 2.78
CA TRP A 47 -3.64 10.95 1.42
C TRP A 47 -3.67 12.09 0.39
N ASP A 48 -4.71 12.92 0.41
CA ASP A 48 -4.89 14.05 -0.51
C ASP A 48 -4.30 15.37 0.00
N ASN A 49 -3.63 15.36 1.16
CA ASN A 49 -3.01 16.57 1.69
C ASN A 49 -1.68 16.85 0.93
N PRO A 50 -1.56 17.96 0.18
CA PRO A 50 -0.37 18.27 -0.60
C PRO A 50 0.89 18.46 0.26
N GLU A 51 0.76 18.90 1.51
CA GLU A 51 1.90 19.06 2.43
C GLU A 51 2.58 17.72 2.76
N HIS A 52 1.84 16.61 2.60
CA HIS A 52 2.31 15.26 2.91
C HIS A 52 2.71 14.46 1.66
N PHE A 53 2.80 15.10 0.50
CA PHE A 53 3.13 14.43 -0.77
C PHE A 53 4.45 13.66 -0.70
N THR A 54 5.50 14.27 -0.15
CA THR A 54 6.83 13.63 -0.03
C THR A 54 6.80 12.43 0.91
N VAL A 55 6.05 12.53 2.01
CA VAL A 55 5.86 11.42 2.96
C VAL A 55 5.12 10.27 2.26
N ARG A 56 4.02 10.58 1.56
CA ARG A 56 3.24 9.60 0.79
C ARG A 56 4.12 8.88 -0.23
N ALA A 57 4.91 9.63 -1.01
CA ALA A 57 5.81 9.06 -2.02
C ALA A 57 6.87 8.12 -1.38
N SER A 58 7.48 8.54 -0.27
CA SER A 58 8.45 7.71 0.46
C SER A 58 7.82 6.42 0.99
N MET A 59 6.62 6.49 1.57
CA MET A 59 5.90 5.31 2.06
C MET A 59 5.50 4.37 0.93
N ILE A 60 5.09 4.90 -0.23
CA ILE A 60 4.79 4.09 -1.43
C ILE A 60 6.04 3.36 -1.91
N GLU A 61 7.19 4.04 -1.98
CA GLU A 61 8.46 3.40 -2.35
C GLU A 61 8.81 2.27 -1.39
N ARG A 62 8.68 2.51 -0.08
CA ARG A 62 8.95 1.50 0.95
C ARG A 62 8.04 0.29 0.83
N LEU A 63 6.75 0.51 0.55
CA LEU A 63 5.80 -0.57 0.31
C LEU A 63 6.22 -1.39 -0.92
N ALA A 64 6.55 -0.73 -2.03
CA ALA A 64 7.00 -1.41 -3.23
C ALA A 64 8.27 -2.25 -3.00
N ARG A 65 9.24 -1.75 -2.24
CA ARG A 65 10.44 -2.51 -1.86
C ARG A 65 10.11 -3.71 -0.97
N ALA A 66 9.26 -3.51 0.04
CA ALA A 66 8.83 -4.59 0.93
C ALA A 66 8.11 -5.71 0.17
N GLU A 67 7.28 -5.37 -0.81
CA GLU A 67 6.65 -6.35 -1.70
C GLU A 67 7.70 -7.09 -2.55
N ILE A 68 8.69 -6.39 -3.14
CA ILE A 68 9.77 -7.02 -3.92
C ILE A 68 10.61 -7.97 -3.06
N ASP A 69 10.93 -7.58 -1.83
CA ASP A 69 11.71 -8.40 -0.89
C ASP A 69 10.88 -9.58 -0.36
N GLY A 70 9.57 -9.42 -0.24
CA GLY A 70 8.63 -10.45 0.20
C GLY A 70 8.19 -11.43 -0.89
N VAL A 71 8.38 -11.08 -2.17
CA VAL A 71 8.20 -12.02 -3.29
C VAL A 71 9.29 -13.08 -3.18
N ASP A 72 8.88 -14.28 -2.78
CA ASP A 72 9.73 -15.47 -2.72
C ASP A 72 10.47 -15.63 -4.05
N ARG A 73 11.80 -15.47 -3.99
CA ARG A 73 12.68 -15.67 -5.15
C ARG A 73 12.77 -17.17 -5.38
N MET A 74 11.72 -17.77 -5.94
CA MET A 74 11.84 -19.10 -6.52
C MET A 74 13.05 -19.06 -7.46
N PRO A 75 13.99 -20.03 -7.34
CA PRO A 75 15.16 -20.03 -8.20
C PRO A 75 14.66 -20.00 -9.64
N PHE A 76 15.19 -19.06 -10.42
CA PHE A 76 14.95 -19.01 -11.86
C PHE A 76 15.06 -20.43 -12.41
N PRO A 77 14.11 -20.89 -13.26
CA PRO A 77 14.23 -22.21 -13.88
C PRO A 77 15.60 -22.27 -14.53
N THR A 78 16.48 -23.10 -13.97
CA THR A 78 17.82 -23.31 -14.50
C THR A 78 17.61 -24.22 -15.69
N GLY A 79 17.17 -23.63 -16.80
CA GLY A 79 17.07 -24.29 -18.09
C GLY A 79 18.47 -24.56 -18.61
N LEU A 80 19.16 -25.51 -18.00
CA LEU A 80 20.25 -26.24 -18.61
C LEU A 80 19.70 -27.63 -18.88
N ALA A 81 19.19 -27.81 -20.10
CA ALA A 81 18.93 -29.10 -20.72
C ALA A 81 19.84 -29.23 -21.94
#